data_AF-A0AA44MRJ2-F1
#
_entry.id   AF-A0AA44MRJ2-F1
#
_cell.length_a   1.000
_cell.length_b   1.000
_cell.length_c   1.000
_cell.angle_alpha   90.00
_cell.angle_beta   90.00
_cell.angle_gamma   90.00
#
_symmetry.space_group_name_H-M   'P 1'
#
loop_
_entity.id
_entity.type
_entity.pdbx_description
1 polymer ?
#
loop_
_entity_poly.entity_id
_entity_poly.type
_entity_poly.pdbx_seq_one_letter_code
_entity_poly.pdbx_strand_id
1 'polypeptide(L)' 'MTYKAIISEAIKSMAKAYAPYSDFKVGAALVTEDKKFFLDVI' A
#
# COMPACT_ATOMS: atom_id res chain seq x y z
N MET A 1 -8.25 -13.14 5.31
CA MET A 1 -7.49 -12.57 4.17
C MET A 1 -6.07 -13.12 4.28
N THR A 2 -5.39 -13.41 3.17
CA THR A 2 -4.01 -13.91 3.23
C THR A 2 -3.02 -12.74 3.21
N TYR A 3 -1.86 -12.88 3.85
CA TYR A 3 -0.81 -11.86 3.80
C TYR A 3 -0.43 -11.47 2.37
N LYS A 4 -0.51 -12.44 1.43
CA LYS A 4 -0.27 -12.22 0.00
C LYS A 4 -1.22 -11.17 -0.61
N ALA A 5 -2.48 -11.15 -0.19
CA ALA A 5 -3.45 -10.15 -0.68
C ALA A 5 -3.13 -8.75 -0.15
N ILE A 6 -2.74 -8.64 1.13
CA ILE A 6 -2.37 -7.38 1.77
C ILE A 6 -1.10 -6.80 1.12
N ILE A 7 -0.08 -7.65 0.91
CA ILE A 7 1.17 -7.27 0.25
C ILE A 7 0.90 -6.80 -1.18
N SER A 8 0.06 -7.51 -1.93
CA SER A 8 -0.32 -7.12 -3.30
C SER A 8 -0.93 -5.72 -3.33
N GLU A 9 -1.80 -5.40 -2.37
CA GLU A 9 -2.45 -4.10 -2.31
C GLU A 9 -1.49 -2.98 -1.86
N ALA A 10 -0.56 -3.27 -0.97
CA ALA A 10 0.51 -2.32 -0.58
C ALA A 10 1.43 -1.98 -1.76
N ILE A 11 1.78 -2.97 -2.59
CA ILE A 11 2.57 -2.77 -3.82
C ILE A 11 1.79 -1.91 -4.82
N LYS A 12 0.48 -2.12 -4.98
CA LYS A 12 -0.37 -1.26 -5.83
C LYS A 12 -0.44 0.17 -5.30
N SER A 13 -0.48 0.34 -3.98
CA SER A 13 -0.46 1.66 -3.35
C SER A 13 0.85 2.39 -3.69
N MET A 14 2.00 1.74 -3.50
CA MET A 14 3.34 2.29 -3.75
C MET A 14 3.49 2.91 -5.15
N ALA A 15 2.81 2.37 -6.17
CA ALA A 15 2.84 2.92 -7.54
C ALA A 15 2.32 4.37 -7.62
N LYS A 16 1.49 4.80 -6.66
CA LYS A 16 0.91 6.15 -6.56
C LYS A 16 1.78 7.13 -5.77
N ALA A 17 2.88 6.67 -5.16
CA ALA A 17 3.72 7.52 -4.32
C ALA A 17 4.36 8.67 -5.13
N TYR A 18 4.25 9.88 -4.59
CA TYR A 18 4.88 11.09 -5.14
C TYR A 18 6.17 11.37 -4.38
N ALA A 19 7.27 10.82 -4.88
CA ALA A 19 8.59 10.91 -4.25
C ALA A 19 9.64 11.53 -5.19
N PRO A 20 9.48 12.80 -5.63
CA PRO A 20 10.35 13.40 -6.64
C PRO A 20 11.75 13.75 -6.12
N TYR A 21 11.95 13.75 -4.80
CA TYR A 21 13.22 14.14 -4.18
C TYR A 21 14.08 12.95 -3.80
N SER A 22 13.47 11.87 -3.32
CA SER A 22 14.17 10.66 -2.86
C SER A 22 14.22 9.56 -3.92
N ASP A 23 13.33 9.60 -4.92
CA ASP A 23 13.03 8.52 -5.86
C ASP A 23 12.67 7.18 -5.18
N PHE A 24 12.46 7.19 -3.86
CA PHE A 24 12.21 6.01 -3.05
C PHE A 24 10.72 5.95 -2.68
N LYS A 25 9.99 5.08 -3.37
CA LYS A 25 8.53 4.93 -3.19
C LYS A 25 8.21 3.92 -2.11
N VAL A 26 7.33 4.30 -1.18
CA VAL A 26 6.82 3.41 -0.14
C VAL A 26 5.30 3.33 -0.23
N GLY A 27 4.75 2.13 -0.05
CA GLY A 27 3.31 1.90 -0.02
C GLY A 27 2.91 1.00 1.13
N ALA A 28 1.75 1.27 1.70
CA ALA A 28 1.16 0.50 2.78
C ALA A 28 -0.29 0.13 2.46
N ALA A 29 -0.74 -0.97 3.05
CA ALA A 29 -2.13 -1.40 3.01
C ALA A 29 -2.58 -1.83 4.40
N LEU A 30 -3.63 -1.19 4.91
CA LEU A 30 -4.29 -1.53 6.16
C LEU A 30 -5.61 -2.25 5.83
N VAL A 31 -5.88 -3.36 6.52
CA VAL A 31 -7.13 -4.10 6.38
C VAL A 31 -7.95 -4.01 7.66
N THR A 32 -9.26 -3.74 7.55
CA THR A 32 -10.19 -3.77 8.68
C THR A 32 -10.81 -5.15 8.87
N GLU A 33 -11.46 -5.37 10.01
CA GLU A 33 -12.20 -6.62 10.29
C GLU A 33 -13.28 -6.91 9.23
N ASP A 34 -13.91 -5.87 8.68
CA ASP A 34 -14.87 -5.94 7.57
C ASP A 34 -14.23 -6.24 6.20
N LYS A 35 -12.93 -6.56 6.16
CA LYS A 35 -12.14 -6.87 4.96
C LYS A 35 -12.03 -5.69 3.97
N LYS A 36 -12.18 -4.45 4.44
CA LYS A 36 -11.94 -3.24 3.64
C LYS A 36 -10.47 -2.88 3.69
N PHE A 37 -9.91 -2.48 2.54
CA PHE A 37 -8.55 -1.97 2.45
C PHE A 37 -8.52 -0.44 2.51
N PHE A 38 -7.54 0.08 3.25
CA PHE A 38 -7.10 1.46 3.20
C PHE A 38 -5.66 1.47 2.70
N LEU A 39 -5.40 2.26 1.67
CA LEU A 39 -4.11 2.32 0.98
C LEU A 39 -3.45 3.65 1.27
N ASP A 40 -2.16 3.58 1.57
CA ASP A 40 -1.36 4.75 1.89
C ASP A 40 -0.04 4.73 1.12
N VAL A 41 0.50 5.92 0.89
CA VAL A 41 1.80 6.15 0.22
C VAL A 41 2.60 7.15 1.03
N ILE A 42 3.90 6.85 1.19
CA ILE A 42 4.85 7.68 1.93
C ILE A 42 5.92 8.19 0.96
#